data_AF-A0A9E3R8L0-F1
#
_entry.id   AF-A0A9E3R8L0-F1
#
_cell.length_a   1.000
_cell.length_b   1.000
_cell.length_c   1.000
_cell.angle_alpha   90.00
_cell.angle_beta   90.00
_cell.angle_gamma   90.00
#
_symmetry.space_group_name_H-M   'P 1'
#
loop_
_entity.id
_entity.type
_entity.pdbx_description
1 polymer ?
#
loop_
_entity_poly.entity_id
_entity_poly.type
_entity_poly.pdbx_seq_one_letter_code
_entity_poly.pdbx_strand_id
1 'polypeptide(L)'
;MSSLVALSSSLALAEEPAQAAPAPTEVQVTAKAVLERELLTPLQVKERKHSRLSRSRLPPLARRARIVDTEARTDAKGAAFVAFAVDDQHGYAAFDDGPSEASWRKDVIVGCVYPERGEVFVRIGNDYRPGGLLLGKSVKVADAAVCHAGSAPVANAAP
;
A
#
# COMPACT_ATOMS: atom_id res chain seq x y z
N MET A 1 -23.31 -34.76 53.97
CA MET A 1 -24.15 -33.63 53.54
C MET A 1 -23.25 -32.39 53.62
N SER A 2 -22.59 -32.07 52.51
CA SER A 2 -22.87 -30.88 51.65
C SER A 2 -22.16 -29.63 52.17
N SER A 3 -21.04 -29.26 51.54
CA SER A 3 -20.91 -28.12 50.60
C SER A 3 -20.84 -26.77 51.36
N LEU A 4 -19.79 -25.95 51.21
CA LEU A 4 -19.55 -25.14 50.03
C LEU A 4 -18.10 -24.64 49.96
N VAL A 5 -17.57 -24.67 48.74
CA VAL A 5 -16.32 -24.05 48.27
C VAL A 5 -16.62 -22.60 47.90
N ALA A 6 -15.75 -21.67 48.29
CA ALA A 6 -15.70 -20.32 47.71
C ALA A 6 -14.23 -19.92 47.49
N LEU A 7 -13.70 -20.27 46.32
CA LEU A 7 -12.42 -19.77 45.80
C LEU A 7 -12.73 -18.66 44.81
N SER A 8 -12.59 -17.42 45.26
CA SER A 8 -12.66 -16.21 44.44
C SER A 8 -11.39 -16.10 43.61
N SER A 9 -11.41 -16.57 42.36
CA SER A 9 -10.37 -16.30 41.37
C SER A 9 -10.65 -14.97 40.69
N SER A 10 -10.00 -13.91 41.15
CA SER A 10 -9.94 -12.64 40.42
C SER A 10 -9.10 -12.83 39.15
N LEU A 11 -9.76 -12.91 37.99
CA LEU A 11 -9.08 -12.72 36.70
C LEU A 11 -8.60 -11.27 36.63
N ALA A 12 -7.29 -11.08 36.78
CA ALA A 12 -6.64 -9.86 36.30
C ALA A 12 -6.70 -9.90 34.77
N LEU A 13 -7.56 -9.09 34.16
CA LEU A 13 -7.39 -8.70 32.76
C LEU A 13 -6.06 -7.94 32.71
N ALA A 14 -5.01 -8.61 32.22
CA ALA A 14 -3.84 -7.92 31.71
C ALA A 14 -4.33 -7.15 30.48
N GLU A 15 -4.55 -5.85 30.65
CA GLU A 15 -4.72 -4.92 29.55
C GLU A 15 -3.34 -4.80 28.88
N GLU A 16 -3.12 -5.67 27.90
CA GLU A 16 -1.94 -5.62 27.04
C GLU A 16 -1.91 -4.22 26.42
N PRO A 17 -0.89 -3.38 26.72
CA PRO A 17 -0.89 -2.02 26.23
C PRO A 17 -0.93 -2.08 24.72
N ALA A 18 -2.00 -1.54 24.13
CA ALA A 18 -2.12 -1.40 22.69
C ALA A 18 -0.90 -0.64 22.19
N GLN A 19 0.08 -1.38 21.68
CA GLN A 19 1.34 -0.84 21.21
C GLN A 19 1.00 0.09 20.05
N ALA A 20 1.04 1.40 20.30
CA ALA A 20 0.78 2.41 19.28
C ALA A 20 1.70 2.11 18.08
N ALA A 21 1.11 2.00 16.89
CA ALA A 21 1.87 1.73 15.68
C ALA A 21 3.02 2.75 15.57
N PRO A 22 4.25 2.31 15.26
CA PRO A 22 5.39 3.21 15.15
C PRO A 22 5.10 4.31 14.13
N ALA A 23 5.53 5.52 14.43
CA ALA A 23 5.35 6.66 13.53
C ALA A 23 6.01 6.37 12.16
N PRO A 24 5.40 6.83 11.06
CA PRO A 24 5.95 6.60 9.72
C PRO A 24 7.33 7.25 9.58
N THR A 25 8.24 6.54 8.93
CA THR A 25 9.59 7.05 8.66
C THR A 25 9.57 8.17 7.62
N GLU A 26 10.61 9.01 7.57
CA GLU A 26 10.73 10.10 6.59
C GLU A 26 10.65 9.60 5.14
N VAL A 27 11.25 8.43 4.87
CA VAL A 27 11.18 7.75 3.57
C VAL A 27 9.74 7.39 3.23
N GLN A 28 8.97 6.85 4.17
CA GLN A 28 7.56 6.49 3.95
C GLN A 28 6.71 7.74 3.70
N VAL A 29 6.94 8.83 4.45
CA VAL A 29 6.24 10.11 4.26
C VAL A 29 6.52 10.67 2.87
N THR A 30 7.79 10.70 2.47
CA THR A 30 8.21 11.22 1.16
C THR A 30 7.67 10.35 0.02
N ALA A 31 7.77 9.03 0.16
CA ALA A 31 7.24 8.09 -0.83
C ALA A 31 5.72 8.22 -0.99
N LYS A 32 4.98 8.37 0.12
CA LYS A 32 3.54 8.59 0.08
C LYS A 32 3.20 9.90 -0.63
N ALA A 33 3.92 10.98 -0.35
CA ALA A 33 3.72 12.26 -1.03
C ALA A 33 3.96 12.17 -2.54
N VAL A 34 5.01 11.46 -2.97
CA VAL A 34 5.28 11.19 -4.40
C VAL A 34 4.16 10.34 -5.01
N LEU A 35 3.74 9.27 -4.34
CA LEU A 35 2.65 8.41 -4.80
C LEU A 35 1.34 9.18 -4.99
N GLU A 36 1.00 10.04 -4.03
CA GLU A 36 -0.20 10.89 -4.07
C GLU A 36 -0.15 11.89 -5.23
N ARG A 37 1.01 12.54 -5.42
CA ARG A 37 1.21 13.56 -6.46
C ARG A 37 1.23 12.96 -7.86
N GLU A 38 1.99 11.88 -8.06
CA GLU A 38 2.26 11.33 -9.40
C GLU A 38 1.20 10.35 -9.89
N LEU A 39 0.49 9.68 -8.97
CA LEU A 39 -0.48 8.64 -9.32
C LEU A 39 -1.87 8.92 -8.79
N LEU A 40 -2.07 9.01 -7.47
CA LEU A 40 -3.43 8.95 -6.89
C LEU A 40 -4.26 10.19 -7.23
N THR A 41 -3.69 11.38 -7.09
CA THR A 41 -4.40 12.63 -7.38
C THR A 41 -4.76 12.74 -8.87
N PRO A 42 -3.82 12.52 -9.82
CA PRO A 42 -4.16 12.50 -11.24
C PRO A 42 -5.17 11.40 -11.62
N LEU A 43 -5.07 10.22 -10.99
CA LEU A 43 -5.99 9.12 -11.24
C LEU A 43 -7.41 9.48 -10.78
N GLN A 44 -7.54 10.07 -9.59
CA GLN A 44 -8.82 10.55 -9.08
C GLN A 44 -9.42 11.64 -10.00
N VAL A 45 -8.60 12.57 -10.50
CA VAL A 45 -9.05 13.58 -11.48
C VAL A 45 -9.55 12.94 -12.77
N LYS A 46 -8.85 11.92 -13.30
CA LYS A 46 -9.29 11.17 -14.47
C LYS A 46 -10.62 10.46 -14.21
N GLU A 47 -10.78 9.84 -13.06
CA GLU A 47 -11.97 9.07 -12.71
C GLU A 47 -13.21 9.92 -12.51
N ARG A 48 -13.07 11.15 -11.98
CA ARG A 48 -14.19 12.10 -11.90
C ARG A 48 -14.75 12.47 -13.27
N LYS A 49 -13.97 12.33 -14.34
CA LYS A 49 -14.42 12.54 -15.73
C LYS A 49 -15.14 11.32 -16.32
N HIS A 50 -15.26 10.22 -15.58
CA HIS A 50 -15.96 9.03 -16.04
C HIS A 50 -17.44 9.34 -16.31
N SER A 51 -17.91 9.08 -17.53
CA SER A 51 -19.31 9.27 -17.89
C SER A 51 -20.22 8.34 -17.08
N ARG A 52 -21.32 8.88 -16.55
CA ARG A 52 -22.34 8.08 -15.85
C ARG A 52 -23.09 7.11 -16.76
N LEU A 53 -23.04 7.35 -18.08
CA LEU A 53 -23.64 6.49 -19.11
C LEU A 53 -22.67 5.44 -19.66
N SER A 54 -21.41 5.48 -19.22
CA SER A 54 -20.39 4.51 -19.61
C SER A 54 -20.75 3.12 -19.09
N ARG A 55 -20.54 2.10 -19.93
CA ARG A 55 -20.69 0.67 -19.56
C ARG A 55 -19.44 0.08 -18.90
N SER A 56 -18.35 0.85 -18.82
CA SER A 56 -17.15 0.46 -18.08
C SER A 56 -17.45 0.38 -16.58
N ARG A 57 -16.63 -0.37 -15.85
CA ARG A 57 -16.73 -0.44 -14.39
C ARG A 57 -16.65 0.97 -13.79
N LEU A 58 -17.53 1.26 -12.85
CA LEU A 58 -17.51 2.52 -12.11
C LEU A 58 -16.19 2.64 -11.34
N PRO A 59 -15.62 3.86 -11.26
CA PRO A 59 -14.44 4.08 -10.45
C PRO A 59 -14.74 3.88 -8.96
N PRO A 60 -13.72 3.59 -8.13
CA PRO A 60 -13.89 3.54 -6.68
C PRO A 60 -14.33 4.88 -6.11
N LEU A 61 -15.03 4.84 -4.98
CA LEU A 61 -15.44 6.03 -4.22
C LEU A 61 -14.26 6.64 -3.47
N ALA A 62 -13.41 5.78 -2.91
CA ALA A 62 -12.24 6.18 -2.15
C ALA A 62 -11.05 5.25 -2.45
N ARG A 63 -9.85 5.81 -2.26
CA ARG A 63 -8.59 5.07 -2.24
C ARG A 63 -7.74 5.53 -1.09
N ARG A 64 -6.96 4.61 -0.53
CA ARG A 64 -5.93 4.91 0.46
C ARG A 64 -4.65 4.20 0.10
N ALA A 65 -3.53 4.91 0.22
CA ALA A 65 -2.21 4.32 0.05
C ALA A 65 -1.63 3.87 1.38
N ARG A 66 -0.94 2.74 1.33
CA ARG A 66 -0.10 2.18 2.39
C ARG A 66 1.30 1.97 1.83
N ILE A 67 2.31 2.53 2.48
CA ILE A 67 3.69 2.13 2.22
C ILE A 67 3.92 0.83 2.99
N VAL A 68 4.32 -0.22 2.29
CA VAL A 68 4.41 -1.58 2.85
C VAL A 68 5.79 -1.82 3.44
N ASP A 69 6.83 -1.29 2.81
CA ASP A 69 8.19 -1.42 3.30
C ASP A 69 8.45 -0.45 4.46
N THR A 70 9.07 -0.96 5.53
CA THR A 70 9.50 -0.13 6.65
C THR A 70 10.70 0.75 6.28
N GLU A 71 11.60 0.21 5.45
CA GLU A 71 12.86 0.83 5.02
C GLU A 71 12.95 0.86 3.49
N ALA A 72 13.78 1.79 2.97
CA ALA A 72 14.10 1.81 1.54
C ALA A 72 14.90 0.57 1.13
N ARG A 73 14.52 -0.02 0.01
CA ARG A 73 15.28 -1.07 -0.66
C ARG A 73 16.05 -0.47 -1.83
N THR A 74 17.16 -1.09 -2.19
CA THR A 74 17.98 -0.62 -3.30
C THR A 74 17.89 -1.59 -4.46
N ASP A 75 17.64 -1.08 -5.66
CA ASP A 75 17.64 -1.91 -6.86
C ASP A 75 19.06 -2.26 -7.34
N ALA A 76 19.16 -3.14 -8.34
CA ALA A 76 20.46 -3.55 -8.91
C ALA A 76 21.26 -2.39 -9.53
N LYS A 77 20.64 -1.23 -9.75
CA LYS A 77 21.27 -0.02 -10.28
C LYS A 77 21.62 0.99 -9.19
N GLY A 78 21.42 0.64 -7.91
CA GLY A 78 21.75 1.49 -6.77
C GLY A 78 20.67 2.50 -6.40
N ALA A 79 19.49 2.45 -7.02
CA ALA A 79 18.43 3.42 -6.73
C ALA A 79 17.51 2.92 -5.61
N ALA A 80 17.20 3.82 -4.66
CA ALA A 80 16.34 3.54 -3.53
C ALA A 80 14.85 3.57 -3.92
N PHE A 81 14.10 2.56 -3.49
CA PHE A 81 12.67 2.43 -3.69
C PHE A 81 11.97 1.84 -2.47
N VAL A 82 10.66 2.06 -2.36
CA VAL A 82 9.79 1.43 -1.36
C VAL A 82 8.55 0.87 -2.03
N ALA A 83 8.09 -0.30 -1.58
CA ALA A 83 6.83 -0.88 -2.02
C ALA A 83 5.63 -0.15 -1.40
N PHE A 84 4.58 -0.04 -2.20
CA PHE A 84 3.29 0.45 -1.75
C PHE A 84 2.17 -0.50 -2.16
N ALA A 85 1.07 -0.40 -1.44
CA ALA A 85 -0.22 -0.96 -1.79
C ALA A 85 -1.29 0.14 -1.69
N VAL A 86 -2.27 0.07 -2.57
CA VAL A 86 -3.45 0.93 -2.55
C VAL A 86 -4.64 0.04 -2.33
N ASP A 87 -5.46 0.43 -1.36
CA ASP A 87 -6.76 -0.17 -1.12
C ASP A 87 -7.82 0.73 -1.76
N ASP A 88 -8.95 0.15 -2.17
CA ASP A 88 -10.09 0.90 -2.68
C ASP A 88 -11.41 0.50 -2.03
N GLN A 89 -12.39 1.38 -2.18
CA GLN A 89 -13.75 1.18 -1.70
C GLN A 89 -14.74 1.42 -2.84
N HIS A 90 -15.69 0.50 -3.03
CA HIS A 90 -16.70 0.55 -4.09
C HIS A 90 -18.12 0.49 -3.51
N GLY A 91 -19.04 1.26 -4.09
CA GLY A 91 -20.50 1.05 -3.92
C GLY A 91 -21.09 1.37 -2.53
N TYR A 92 -22.32 0.89 -2.32
CA TYR A 92 -23.20 1.18 -1.17
C TYR A 92 -22.60 0.81 0.20
N ALA A 93 -21.63 -0.11 0.25
CA ALA A 93 -20.93 -0.50 1.48
C ALA A 93 -20.15 0.65 2.15
N ALA A 94 -19.90 1.75 1.43
CA ALA A 94 -19.34 2.97 2.01
C ALA A 94 -20.38 3.85 2.75
N PHE A 95 -21.67 3.58 2.56
CA PHE A 95 -22.77 4.46 2.99
C PHE A 95 -23.62 3.88 4.14
N ASP A 96 -23.72 2.56 4.29
CA ASP A 96 -24.65 1.95 5.28
C ASP A 96 -24.11 1.94 6.73
N ASP A 97 -22.81 1.72 6.96
CA ASP A 97 -22.21 1.61 8.32
C ASP A 97 -21.02 2.56 8.56
N GLY A 98 -20.79 3.52 7.65
CA GLY A 98 -19.53 4.28 7.61
C GLY A 98 -18.35 3.44 7.13
N PRO A 99 -17.16 4.04 6.93
CA PRO A 99 -16.00 3.32 6.42
C PRO A 99 -15.46 2.34 7.47
N SER A 100 -15.93 1.10 7.45
CA SER A 100 -15.34 -0.01 8.22
C SER A 100 -14.13 -0.59 7.48
N GLU A 101 -13.16 -1.15 8.20
CA GLU A 101 -12.02 -1.85 7.57
C GLU A 101 -12.45 -2.96 6.61
N ALA A 102 -13.59 -3.60 6.88
CA ALA A 102 -14.14 -4.65 6.03
C ALA A 102 -14.63 -4.15 4.65
N SER A 103 -14.93 -2.85 4.53
CA SER A 103 -15.38 -2.26 3.27
C SER A 103 -14.24 -1.97 2.29
N TRP A 104 -12.99 -2.01 2.74
CA TRP A 104 -11.81 -1.77 1.90
C TRP A 104 -11.33 -3.06 1.23
N ARG A 105 -11.26 -3.03 -0.09
CA ARG A 105 -10.57 -4.07 -0.87
C ARG A 105 -9.09 -3.75 -0.87
N LYS A 106 -8.29 -4.65 -0.30
CA LYS A 106 -6.86 -4.44 -0.11
C LYS A 106 -6.06 -4.74 -1.37
N ASP A 107 -4.93 -4.05 -1.51
CA ASP A 107 -3.89 -4.35 -2.49
C ASP A 107 -4.39 -4.35 -3.95
N VAL A 108 -5.37 -3.49 -4.27
CA VAL A 108 -5.94 -3.38 -5.62
C VAL A 108 -4.98 -2.75 -6.63
N ILE A 109 -4.03 -1.95 -6.14
CA ILE A 109 -2.89 -1.48 -6.91
C ILE A 109 -1.67 -1.71 -6.04
N VAL A 110 -0.70 -2.47 -6.55
CA VAL A 110 0.57 -2.72 -5.88
C VAL A 110 1.70 -2.25 -6.77
N GLY A 111 2.79 -1.78 -6.17
CA GLY A 111 3.86 -1.16 -6.92
C GLY A 111 5.03 -0.75 -6.06
N CYS A 112 5.92 0.06 -6.63
CA CYS A 112 6.95 0.74 -5.88
C CYS A 112 7.06 2.23 -6.26
N VAL A 113 7.57 3.01 -5.32
CA VAL A 113 7.91 4.42 -5.49
C VAL A 113 9.42 4.55 -5.39
N TYR A 114 10.01 5.35 -6.28
CA TYR A 114 11.37 5.86 -6.16
C TYR A 114 11.29 7.30 -5.67
N PRO A 115 11.42 7.56 -4.34
CA PRO A 115 11.11 8.87 -3.78
C PRO A 115 12.04 9.97 -4.31
N GLU A 116 13.33 9.67 -4.43
CA GLU A 116 14.34 10.62 -4.92
C GLU A 116 14.16 11.00 -6.39
N ARG A 117 13.68 10.05 -7.22
CA ARG A 117 13.43 10.29 -8.65
C ARG A 117 12.03 10.84 -8.91
N GLY A 118 11.13 10.80 -7.93
CA GLY A 118 9.74 11.17 -8.12
C GLY A 118 8.99 10.22 -9.07
N GLU A 119 9.36 8.95 -9.11
CA GLU A 119 8.77 7.98 -10.06
C GLU A 119 7.92 6.95 -9.32
N VAL A 120 6.83 6.54 -9.98
CA VAL A 120 5.91 5.50 -9.48
C VAL A 120 5.77 4.41 -10.53
N PHE A 121 5.94 3.17 -10.11
CA PHE A 121 5.74 1.99 -10.94
C PHE A 121 4.67 1.10 -10.32
N VAL A 122 3.80 0.56 -11.18
CA VAL A 122 2.73 -0.36 -10.80
C VAL A 122 3.03 -1.74 -11.37
N ARG A 123 2.73 -2.78 -10.60
CA ARG A 123 2.88 -4.16 -11.03
C ARG A 123 1.66 -4.58 -11.84
N ILE A 124 1.90 -5.12 -13.04
CA ILE A 124 0.89 -5.68 -13.94
C ILE A 124 1.31 -7.10 -14.28
N GLY A 125 0.62 -8.09 -13.71
CA GLY A 125 1.07 -9.48 -13.75
C GLY A 125 2.43 -9.64 -13.07
N ASN A 126 3.46 -9.99 -13.85
CA ASN A 126 4.82 -10.16 -13.34
C ASN A 126 5.74 -8.97 -13.63
N ASP A 127 5.27 -7.98 -14.40
CA ASP A 127 6.10 -6.87 -14.85
C ASP A 127 5.76 -5.58 -14.10
N TYR A 128 6.73 -4.68 -14.00
CA TYR A 128 6.51 -3.31 -13.55
C TYR A 128 6.38 -2.35 -14.73
N ARG A 129 5.43 -1.41 -14.63
CA ARG A 129 5.18 -0.37 -15.64
C ARG A 129 5.04 0.99 -14.97
N PRO A 130 5.42 2.10 -15.62
CA PRO A 130 5.20 3.43 -15.07
C PRO A 130 3.71 3.67 -14.74
N GLY A 131 3.44 4.34 -13.62
CA GLY A 131 2.08 4.59 -13.11
C GLY A 131 1.19 5.37 -14.10
N GLY A 132 1.80 6.08 -15.05
CA GLY A 132 1.12 6.70 -16.19
C GLY A 132 0.22 5.75 -16.98
N LEU A 133 0.48 4.43 -16.94
CA LEU A 133 -0.40 3.41 -17.50
C LEU A 133 -1.85 3.54 -16.98
N LEU A 134 -2.02 3.66 -15.66
CA LEU A 134 -3.34 3.78 -15.03
C LEU A 134 -4.02 5.11 -15.38
N LEU A 135 -3.21 6.13 -15.70
CA LEU A 135 -3.68 7.40 -16.22
C LEU A 135 -4.06 7.33 -17.71
N GLY A 136 -3.91 6.16 -18.36
CA GLY A 136 -4.28 5.94 -19.76
C GLY A 136 -3.18 6.34 -20.75
N LYS A 137 -1.94 6.55 -20.27
CA LYS A 137 -0.80 6.83 -21.13
C LYS A 137 -0.23 5.52 -21.70
N SER A 138 0.21 5.56 -22.94
CA SER A 138 0.98 4.46 -23.54
C SER A 138 2.38 4.44 -22.94
N VAL A 139 2.71 3.38 -22.21
CA VAL A 139 4.02 3.21 -21.56
C VAL A 139 4.61 1.84 -21.86
N LYS A 140 5.95 1.79 -21.92
CA LYS A 140 6.69 0.53 -22.07
C LYS A 140 6.81 -0.17 -20.71
N VAL A 141 7.14 -1.47 -20.76
CA VAL A 141 7.58 -2.21 -19.57
C VAL A 141 8.83 -1.53 -19.03
N ALA A 142 8.93 -1.43 -17.70
CA ALA A 142 10.11 -0.90 -17.04
C ALA A 142 11.30 -1.86 -17.22
N ASP A 143 12.49 -1.36 -16.93
CA ASP A 143 13.68 -2.20 -16.89
C ASP A 143 13.56 -3.31 -15.82
N ALA A 144 14.15 -4.48 -16.06
CA ALA A 144 14.02 -5.64 -15.18
C ALA A 144 14.55 -5.42 -13.75
N ALA A 145 15.42 -4.43 -13.53
CA ALA A 145 15.89 -4.08 -12.18
C ALA A 145 14.84 -3.28 -11.38
N VAL A 146 13.85 -2.67 -12.03
CA VAL A 146 12.91 -1.75 -11.39
C VAL A 146 12.03 -2.48 -10.38
N CYS A 147 11.94 -1.93 -9.16
CA CYS A 147 11.22 -2.51 -8.02
C CYS A 147 11.73 -3.90 -7.57
N HIS A 148 12.90 -4.32 -8.04
CA HIS A 148 13.55 -5.55 -7.60
C HIS A 148 14.78 -5.19 -6.78
N ALA A 149 14.84 -5.66 -5.53
CA ALA A 149 16.02 -5.47 -4.71
C ALA A 149 17.21 -6.14 -5.41
N GLY A 150 18.32 -5.42 -5.54
CA GLY A 150 19.57 -6.04 -5.99
C GLY A 150 19.93 -7.16 -5.01
N SER A 151 20.46 -8.27 -5.50
CA SER A 151 21.12 -9.22 -4.61
C SER A 151 22.23 -8.45 -3.89
N ALA A 152 22.11 -8.28 -2.57
CA ALA A 152 23.22 -7.80 -1.76
C ALA A 152 24.45 -8.65 -2.10
N PRO A 153 25.65 -8.07 -2.27
CA PRO A 153 26.84 -8.89 -2.33
C PRO A 153 26.87 -9.69 -1.03
N VAL A 154 26.83 -11.02 -1.14
CA VAL A 154 27.13 -11.90 -0.03
C VAL A 154 28.54 -11.50 0.38
N ALA A 155 28.66 -10.73 1.47
CA ALA A 155 29.94 -10.39 2.04
C ALA A 155 30.62 -11.72 2.32
N ASN A 156 31.71 -11.98 1.59
CA ASN A 156 32.48 -13.22 1.68
C ASN A 156 32.67 -13.60 3.15
N ALA A 157 32.00 -14.67 3.58
CA ALA A 157 32.47 -15.46 4.70
C ALA A 157 33.80 -16.07 4.23
N ALA A 158 34.89 -15.40 4.60
CA ALA A 158 36.25 -15.91 4.42
C ALA A 158 36.44 -17.19 5.27
N PRO A 159 37.34 -18.10 4.84
CA PRO A 159 37.37 -19.51 5.26
C PRO A 159 37.69 -19.77 6.73
#